data_AF-A0A3G2L5E3-F1
#
_entry.id   AF-A0A3G2L5E3-F1
#
_cell.length_a   1.000
_cell.length_b   1.000
_cell.length_c   1.000
_cell.angle_alpha   90.00
_cell.angle_beta   90.00
_cell.angle_gamma   90.00
#
_symmetry.space_group_name_H-M   'P 1'
#
loop_
_entity.id
_entity.type
_entity.pdbx_description
1 polymer ?
#
loop_
_entity_poly.entity_id
_entity_poly.type
_entity_poly.pdbx_seq_one_letter_code
_entity_poly.pdbx_strand_id
1 'polypeptide(L)'
;MNEKIKKNSFLTNQIQVSLKINAKNRSLTLDSRTSLLDALREHLELNGTKKGCDHGQCGACTVIMNGKRQLSCLTLAATCEGANVLTIEGLAKKDKMHPMQGAFVKHDGFQCGYCTPGQICSAVALLQEAKDGDASYVTADVRNISKELKLSEEEIRERLSGNICRCGAYNNIVQAFKEVHSADDEMPTWKFATKMQMKSAKRK
;
A
#
# COMPACT_ATOMS: atom_id res chain seq x y z
N MET A 1 35.15 30.79 -8.07
CA MET A 1 35.67 29.69 -7.24
C MET A 1 34.65 28.56 -7.37
N ASN A 2 34.78 27.75 -8.42
CA ASN A 2 33.78 26.75 -8.80
C ASN A 2 34.01 25.48 -7.98
N GLU A 3 33.19 25.28 -6.95
CA GLU A 3 32.98 23.96 -6.36
C GLU A 3 32.38 23.06 -7.45
N LYS A 4 33.26 22.39 -8.20
CA LYS A 4 32.89 21.22 -9.01
C LYS A 4 32.24 20.24 -8.05
N ILE A 5 30.91 20.13 -8.19
CA ILE A 5 30.06 19.06 -7.67
C ILE A 5 30.90 17.79 -7.61
N LYS A 6 31.20 17.31 -6.40
CA LYS A 6 31.86 16.04 -6.18
C LYS A 6 31.05 14.99 -6.95
N LYS A 7 31.53 14.58 -8.13
CA LYS A 7 31.00 13.42 -8.83
C LYS A 7 31.17 12.26 -7.85
N ASN A 8 30.08 11.80 -7.26
CA ASN A 8 30.06 10.56 -6.49
C ASN A 8 30.63 9.47 -7.41
N SER A 9 31.86 9.01 -7.15
CA SER A 9 32.59 8.09 -8.02
C SER A 9 31.95 6.71 -8.14
N PHE A 10 30.83 6.49 -7.44
CA PHE A 10 30.04 5.27 -7.43
C PHE A 10 28.84 5.29 -8.40
N LEU A 11 28.44 6.47 -8.91
CA LEU A 11 27.33 6.57 -9.85
C LEU A 11 27.83 6.27 -11.26
N THR A 12 27.48 5.09 -11.77
CA THR A 12 27.95 4.62 -13.08
C THR A 12 27.13 5.18 -14.24
N ASN A 13 25.84 5.47 -14.02
CA ASN A 13 24.95 6.10 -15.00
C ASN A 13 24.04 7.12 -14.31
N GLN A 14 24.54 8.35 -14.19
CA GLN A 14 23.89 9.41 -13.42
C GLN A 14 22.73 10.04 -14.19
N ILE A 15 21.57 10.16 -13.54
CA ILE A 15 20.40 10.86 -14.06
C ILE A 15 19.91 11.90 -13.05
N GLN A 16 19.19 12.91 -13.53
CA GLN A 16 18.40 13.81 -12.70
C GLN A 16 16.93 13.48 -12.87
N VAL A 17 16.19 13.43 -11.76
CA VAL A 17 14.74 13.25 -11.77
C VAL A 17 14.10 14.13 -10.72
N SER A 18 12.97 14.75 -11.06
CA SER A 18 12.17 15.56 -10.14
C SER A 18 10.81 14.93 -9.89
N LEU A 19 10.42 14.77 -8.62
CA LEU A 19 9.15 14.19 -8.19
C LEU A 19 8.47 15.07 -7.13
N LYS A 20 7.17 14.91 -6.96
CA LYS A 20 6.45 15.46 -5.80
C LYS A 20 6.15 14.34 -4.81
N ILE A 21 6.90 14.28 -3.71
CA ILE A 21 6.80 13.24 -2.69
C ILE A 21 6.17 13.81 -1.42
N ASN A 22 5.04 13.25 -0.99
CA ASN A 22 4.28 13.73 0.18
C ASN A 22 4.04 15.25 0.10
N ALA A 23 3.58 15.70 -1.07
CA ALA A 23 3.35 17.10 -1.45
C ALA A 23 4.58 18.02 -1.54
N LYS A 24 5.80 17.51 -1.33
CA LYS A 24 7.05 18.28 -1.44
C LYS A 24 7.78 17.97 -2.75
N ASN A 25 8.21 19.00 -3.46
CA ASN A 25 9.05 18.81 -4.65
C ASN A 25 10.45 18.34 -4.23
N ARG A 26 10.94 17.29 -4.88
CA ARG A 26 12.26 16.69 -4.65
C ARG A 26 12.94 16.52 -5.99
N SER A 27 14.11 17.14 -6.15
CA SER A 27 14.99 16.89 -7.29
C SER A 27 16.15 16.03 -6.80
N LEU A 28 16.37 14.90 -7.46
CA LEU A 28 17.34 13.88 -7.08
C LEU A 28 18.31 13.63 -8.22
N THR A 29 19.54 13.32 -7.84
CA THR A 29 20.56 12.85 -8.77
C THR A 29 20.94 11.42 -8.40
N LEU A 30 20.57 10.46 -9.24
CA LEU A 30 20.56 9.02 -8.92
C LEU A 30 21.29 8.20 -9.99
N ASP A 31 21.58 6.93 -9.69
CA ASP A 31 21.94 5.96 -10.73
C ASP A 31 20.66 5.54 -11.47
N SER A 32 20.75 5.32 -12.79
CA SER A 32 19.59 4.98 -13.62
C SER A 32 18.88 3.69 -13.18
N ARG A 33 19.57 2.80 -12.44
CA ARG A 33 19.01 1.54 -11.93
C ARG A 33 18.27 1.69 -10.59
N THR A 34 18.36 2.85 -9.94
CA THR A 34 17.73 3.06 -8.64
C THR A 34 16.21 2.90 -8.76
N SER A 35 15.66 1.93 -8.03
CA SER A 35 14.21 1.76 -7.90
C SER A 35 13.60 2.94 -7.16
N LEU A 36 12.31 3.21 -7.37
CA LEU A 36 11.57 4.21 -6.59
C LEU A 36 11.62 3.86 -5.10
N LEU A 37 11.61 2.57 -4.75
CA LEU A 37 11.75 2.10 -3.38
C LEU A 37 13.07 2.58 -2.75
N ASP A 38 14.19 2.36 -3.44
CA ASP A 38 15.51 2.73 -2.92
C ASP A 38 15.73 4.24 -2.95
N ALA A 39 15.18 4.95 -3.94
CA ALA A 39 15.15 6.40 -3.94
C ALA A 39 14.43 6.97 -2.70
N LEU A 40 13.30 6.38 -2.30
CA LEU A 40 12.57 6.80 -1.11
C LEU A 40 13.33 6.51 0.18
N ARG A 41 13.89 5.31 0.31
CA ARG A 41 14.50 4.85 1.57
C ARG A 41 15.92 5.35 1.76
N GLU A 42 16.77 5.13 0.77
CA GLU A 42 18.22 5.26 0.93
C GLU A 42 18.72 6.66 0.53
N HIS A 43 17.96 7.39 -0.30
CA HIS A 43 18.31 8.76 -0.71
C HIS A 43 17.47 9.85 -0.04
N LEU A 44 16.22 9.54 0.34
CA LEU A 44 15.30 10.49 0.97
C LEU A 44 15.00 10.16 2.44
N GLU A 45 15.51 9.04 2.95
CA GLU A 45 15.31 8.57 4.34
C GLU A 45 13.83 8.39 4.74
N LEU A 46 12.94 8.25 3.75
CA LEU A 46 11.53 7.90 3.94
C LEU A 46 11.39 6.38 4.09
N ASN A 47 11.77 5.92 5.28
CA ASN A 47 11.94 4.51 5.60
C ASN A 47 10.64 3.76 5.88
N GLY A 48 9.48 4.41 5.80
CA GLY A 48 8.16 3.81 5.98
C GLY A 48 7.85 2.77 4.91
N THR A 49 8.10 3.05 3.64
CA THR A 49 7.97 2.06 2.56
C THR A 49 9.02 0.95 2.73
N LYS A 50 8.63 -0.32 2.65
CA LYS A 50 9.50 -1.45 3.03
C LYS A 50 9.93 -2.31 1.86
N LYS A 51 11.16 -2.82 1.94
CA LYS A 51 11.70 -3.85 1.05
C LYS A 51 11.48 -5.23 1.65
N GLY A 52 10.46 -5.95 1.18
CA GLY A 52 10.17 -7.31 1.65
C GLY A 52 10.75 -8.43 0.77
N CYS A 53 10.78 -8.20 -0.55
CA CYS A 53 11.23 -9.19 -1.53
C CYS A 53 12.04 -8.59 -2.69
N ASP A 54 11.87 -7.30 -3.00
CA ASP A 54 12.47 -6.62 -4.17
C ASP A 54 12.11 -7.19 -5.56
N HIS A 55 11.15 -8.10 -5.63
CA HIS A 55 10.75 -8.81 -6.84
C HIS A 55 9.23 -8.79 -7.09
N GLY A 56 8.51 -7.84 -6.48
CA GLY A 56 7.06 -7.68 -6.66
C GLY A 56 6.16 -8.75 -6.04
N GLN A 57 6.70 -9.57 -5.14
CA GLN A 57 6.01 -10.75 -4.59
C GLN A 57 5.17 -10.47 -3.34
N CYS A 58 5.40 -9.36 -2.62
CA CYS A 58 4.84 -9.18 -1.26
C CYS A 58 4.01 -7.92 -1.02
N GLY A 59 4.06 -6.91 -1.90
CA GLY A 59 3.34 -5.64 -1.70
C GLY A 59 3.83 -4.74 -0.54
N ALA A 60 4.86 -5.12 0.23
CA ALA A 60 5.37 -4.29 1.34
C ALA A 60 5.92 -2.92 0.88
N CYS A 61 6.25 -2.81 -0.40
CA CYS A 61 6.78 -1.61 -1.05
C CYS A 61 5.69 -0.74 -1.70
N THR A 62 4.41 -1.01 -1.48
CA THR A 62 3.33 -0.24 -2.13
C THR A 62 3.38 1.24 -1.73
N VAL A 63 3.36 2.10 -2.74
CA VAL A 63 3.13 3.55 -2.64
C VAL A 63 1.96 3.93 -3.53
N ILE A 64 1.41 5.13 -3.36
CA ILE A 64 0.37 5.67 -4.26
C ILE A 64 1.06 6.67 -5.21
N MET A 65 1.15 6.33 -6.48
CA MET A 65 1.73 7.16 -7.53
C MET A 65 0.63 7.62 -8.49
N ASN A 66 0.47 8.94 -8.65
CA ASN A 66 -0.57 9.54 -9.50
C ASN A 66 -1.97 8.98 -9.22
N GLY A 67 -2.29 8.77 -7.94
CA GLY A 67 -3.58 8.24 -7.49
C GLY A 67 -3.71 6.71 -7.53
N LYS A 68 -2.76 5.99 -8.15
CA LYS A 68 -2.80 4.53 -8.26
C LYS A 68 -1.76 3.88 -7.35
N ARG A 69 -2.12 2.78 -6.69
CA ARG A 69 -1.13 2.00 -5.93
C ARG A 69 -0.16 1.30 -6.88
N GLN A 70 1.13 1.33 -6.54
CA GLN A 70 2.18 0.74 -7.37
C GLN A 70 3.30 0.15 -6.50
N LEU A 71 3.88 -0.95 -7.00
CA LEU A 71 5.03 -1.60 -6.39
C LEU A 71 6.30 -0.79 -6.71
N SER A 72 6.80 -0.06 -5.70
CA SER A 72 7.96 0.83 -5.89
C SER A 72 9.27 0.07 -6.16
N CYS A 73 9.39 -1.20 -5.78
CA CYS A 73 10.57 -2.03 -6.09
C CYS A 73 10.69 -2.37 -7.59
N LEU A 74 9.58 -2.43 -8.32
CA LEU A 74 9.54 -2.72 -9.76
C LEU A 74 9.37 -1.46 -10.62
N THR A 75 9.53 -0.28 -10.01
CA THR A 75 9.41 1.01 -10.70
C THR A 75 10.76 1.70 -10.65
N LEU A 76 11.34 2.07 -11.80
CA LEU A 76 12.59 2.84 -11.82
C LEU A 76 12.31 4.30 -11.47
N ALA A 77 13.09 4.89 -10.57
CA ALA A 77 12.98 6.31 -10.25
C ALA A 77 13.14 7.16 -11.52
N ALA A 78 13.99 6.72 -12.46
CA ALA A 78 14.18 7.33 -13.77
C ALA A 78 12.90 7.57 -14.59
N THR A 79 11.88 6.74 -14.39
CA THR A 79 10.60 6.80 -15.14
C THR A 79 9.53 7.65 -14.46
N CYS A 80 9.86 8.29 -13.33
CA CYS A 80 8.89 8.96 -12.47
C CYS A 80 8.99 10.50 -12.52
N GLU A 81 9.54 11.06 -13.59
CA GLU A 81 9.63 12.53 -13.76
C GLU A 81 8.24 13.17 -13.63
N GLY A 82 8.14 14.20 -12.78
CA GLY A 82 6.90 14.91 -12.48
C GLY A 82 5.85 14.12 -11.70
N ALA A 83 6.11 12.86 -11.33
CA ALA A 83 5.10 12.03 -10.67
C ALA A 83 4.80 12.51 -9.25
N ASN A 84 3.53 12.38 -8.86
CA ASN A 84 3.06 12.61 -7.50
C ASN A 84 3.08 11.29 -6.73
N VAL A 85 3.98 11.15 -5.75
CA VAL A 85 4.12 9.96 -4.93
C VAL A 85 3.70 10.26 -3.49
N LEU A 86 2.80 9.44 -2.97
CA LEU A 86 2.35 9.45 -1.59
C LEU A 86 2.78 8.15 -0.91
N THR A 87 3.54 8.29 0.18
CA THR A 87 3.99 7.17 1.02
C THR A 87 3.20 7.14 2.33
N ILE A 88 3.45 6.13 3.18
CA ILE A 88 2.77 5.97 4.47
C ILE A 88 2.94 7.20 5.36
N GLU A 89 4.11 7.85 5.32
CA GLU A 89 4.44 9.06 6.09
C GLU A 89 3.60 10.27 5.65
N GLY A 90 3.16 10.30 4.39
CA GLY A 90 2.35 11.39 3.85
C GLY A 90 0.85 11.26 4.11
N LEU A 91 0.37 10.12 4.61
CA LEU A 91 -1.05 9.89 4.88
C LEU A 91 -1.55 10.64 6.12
N ALA A 92 -0.72 10.73 7.15
CA ALA A 92 -1.02 11.53 8.34
C ALA A 92 -0.91 13.03 8.00
N LYS A 93 -1.84 13.83 8.52
CA LYS A 93 -1.81 15.30 8.36
C LYS A 93 -1.63 15.94 9.72
N LYS A 94 -0.51 16.64 9.91
CA LYS A 94 -0.08 17.15 11.23
C LYS A 94 -0.05 15.98 12.22
N ASP A 95 -0.75 16.10 13.35
CA ASP A 95 -0.82 15.08 14.40
C ASP A 95 -2.07 14.18 14.30
N LYS A 96 -2.78 14.21 13.16
CA LYS A 96 -3.97 13.39 12.96
C LYS A 96 -3.69 12.23 12.00
N MET A 97 -3.88 11.02 12.52
CA MET A 97 -3.85 9.78 11.73
C MET A 97 -4.90 9.83 10.61
N HIS A 98 -4.56 9.25 9.46
CA HIS A 98 -5.53 8.91 8.43
C HIS A 98 -6.57 7.93 9.01
N PRO A 99 -7.86 7.98 8.62
CA PRO A 99 -8.87 7.03 9.11
C PRO A 99 -8.43 5.56 8.99
N MET A 100 -7.80 5.19 7.88
CA MET A 100 -7.22 3.86 7.68
C MET A 100 -6.11 3.51 8.69
N GLN A 101 -5.26 4.45 9.07
CA GLN A 101 -4.27 4.22 10.12
C GLN A 101 -4.95 3.99 11.48
N GLY A 102 -5.96 4.80 11.80
CA GLY A 102 -6.75 4.65 13.03
C GLY A 102 -7.47 3.30 13.10
N ALA A 103 -8.09 2.87 12.00
CA ALA A 103 -8.78 1.58 11.92
C ALA A 103 -7.80 0.40 12.07
N PHE A 104 -6.60 0.48 11.47
CA PHE A 104 -5.57 -0.56 11.66
C PHE A 104 -5.12 -0.68 13.12
N VAL A 105 -5.02 0.43 13.87
CA VAL A 105 -4.72 0.40 15.31
C VAL A 105 -5.89 -0.21 16.07
N LYS A 106 -7.11 0.24 15.81
CA LYS A 106 -8.32 -0.18 16.51
C LYS A 106 -8.61 -1.68 16.37
N HIS A 107 -8.42 -2.23 15.16
CA HIS A 107 -8.70 -3.63 14.86
C HIS A 107 -7.50 -4.56 15.07
N ASP A 108 -6.37 -4.05 15.57
CA ASP A 108 -5.12 -4.83 15.64
C ASP A 108 -4.75 -5.42 14.27
N GLY A 109 -4.84 -4.57 13.23
CA GLY A 109 -4.61 -4.89 11.82
C GLY A 109 -3.13 -5.10 11.45
N PHE A 110 -2.27 -5.34 12.44
CA PHE A 110 -0.85 -5.59 12.25
C PHE A 110 -0.25 -6.27 13.50
N GLN A 111 0.97 -6.79 13.37
CA GLN A 111 1.76 -7.26 14.52
C GLN A 111 3.19 -6.72 14.41
N CYS A 112 4.07 -7.37 13.62
CA CYS A 112 5.45 -6.93 13.45
C CYS A 112 5.61 -5.55 12.79
N GLY A 113 4.53 -5.02 12.19
CA GLY A 113 4.51 -3.71 11.54
C GLY A 113 5.14 -3.66 10.14
N TYR A 114 5.82 -4.71 9.68
CA TYR A 114 6.63 -4.64 8.46
C TYR A 114 5.80 -4.51 7.18
N CYS A 115 4.72 -5.28 7.04
CA CYS A 115 3.84 -5.17 5.86
C CYS A 115 2.88 -3.96 5.95
N THR A 116 2.70 -3.39 7.15
CA THR A 116 1.64 -2.42 7.47
C THR A 116 1.66 -1.17 6.58
N PRO A 117 2.82 -0.55 6.26
CA PRO A 117 2.88 0.56 5.32
C PRO A 117 2.27 0.24 3.96
N GLY A 118 2.66 -0.89 3.38
CA GLY A 118 2.14 -1.34 2.08
C GLY A 118 0.66 -1.69 2.15
N GLN A 119 0.22 -2.35 3.23
CA GLN A 119 -1.20 -2.67 3.47
C GLN A 119 -2.06 -1.40 3.52
N ILE A 120 -1.64 -0.40 4.29
CA ILE A 120 -2.39 0.86 4.44
C ILE A 120 -2.39 1.65 3.12
N CYS A 121 -1.27 1.77 2.42
CA CYS A 121 -1.23 2.44 1.12
C CYS A 121 -2.14 1.74 0.10
N SER A 122 -2.12 0.41 0.04
CA SER A 122 -3.02 -0.36 -0.81
C SER A 122 -4.49 -0.15 -0.44
N ALA A 123 -4.82 -0.21 0.85
CA ALA A 123 -6.16 0.01 1.38
C ALA A 123 -6.69 1.41 1.04
N VAL A 124 -5.87 2.45 1.15
CA VAL A 124 -6.28 3.82 0.79
C VAL A 124 -6.54 3.96 -0.71
N ALA A 125 -5.68 3.40 -1.57
CA ALA A 125 -5.92 3.41 -3.02
C ALA A 125 -7.18 2.61 -3.40
N LEU A 126 -7.42 1.49 -2.72
CA LEU A 126 -8.58 0.63 -2.94
C LEU A 126 -9.92 1.36 -2.69
N LEU A 127 -9.99 2.30 -1.74
CA LEU A 127 -11.19 3.13 -1.56
C LEU A 127 -11.53 3.91 -2.84
N GLN A 128 -10.52 4.41 -3.55
CA GLN A 128 -10.71 5.12 -4.81
C GLN A 128 -11.08 4.16 -5.94
N GLU A 129 -10.45 2.98 -6.02
CA GLU A 129 -10.82 1.91 -6.97
C GLU A 129 -12.29 1.49 -6.81
N ALA A 130 -12.77 1.35 -5.57
CA ALA A 130 -14.17 1.05 -5.28
C ALA A 130 -15.12 2.17 -5.72
N LYS A 131 -14.73 3.42 -5.46
CA LYS A 131 -15.47 4.61 -5.90
C LYS A 131 -15.57 4.70 -7.42
N ASP A 132 -14.48 4.41 -8.12
CA ASP A 132 -14.42 4.51 -9.58
C ASP A 132 -15.12 3.34 -10.29
N GLY A 133 -15.43 2.26 -9.56
CA GLY A 133 -16.10 1.09 -10.11
C GLY A 133 -15.13 0.14 -10.83
N ASP A 134 -13.87 0.09 -10.39
CA ASP A 134 -12.89 -0.83 -10.99
C ASP A 134 -13.30 -2.28 -10.70
N ALA A 135 -13.27 -3.15 -11.71
CA ALA A 135 -13.55 -4.58 -11.55
C ALA A 135 -12.41 -5.31 -10.82
N SER A 136 -12.72 -6.44 -10.17
CA SER A 136 -11.72 -7.41 -9.71
C SER A 136 -11.99 -8.80 -10.30
N TYR A 137 -11.15 -9.76 -9.93
CA TYR A 137 -11.34 -11.16 -10.32
C TYR A 137 -12.68 -11.74 -9.83
N VAL A 138 -13.19 -11.29 -8.68
CA VAL A 138 -14.42 -11.82 -8.06
C VAL A 138 -15.68 -11.02 -8.42
N THR A 139 -15.55 -10.01 -9.28
CA THR A 139 -16.69 -9.24 -9.78
C THR A 139 -17.54 -10.10 -10.72
N ALA A 140 -18.79 -10.35 -10.35
CA ALA A 140 -19.67 -11.31 -11.03
C ALA A 140 -20.07 -10.91 -12.46
N ASP A 141 -20.37 -9.63 -12.71
CA ASP A 141 -20.73 -9.12 -14.04
C ASP A 141 -19.91 -7.87 -14.39
N VAL A 142 -18.80 -8.09 -15.11
CA VAL A 142 -17.90 -7.02 -15.54
C VAL A 142 -18.51 -6.08 -16.60
N ARG A 143 -19.66 -6.43 -17.19
CA ARG A 143 -20.35 -5.56 -18.16
C ARG A 143 -21.27 -4.55 -17.49
N ASN A 144 -21.61 -4.77 -16.21
CA ASN A 144 -22.56 -3.94 -15.48
C ASN A 144 -22.02 -3.60 -14.09
N ILE A 145 -21.08 -2.67 -14.05
CA ILE A 145 -20.46 -2.20 -12.81
C ILE A 145 -20.91 -0.77 -12.52
N SER A 146 -21.42 -0.54 -11.31
CA SER A 146 -21.74 0.80 -10.83
C SER A 146 -20.51 1.48 -10.23
N LYS A 147 -20.51 2.82 -10.21
CA LYS A 147 -19.61 3.59 -9.34
C LYS A 147 -20.02 3.41 -7.88
N GLU A 148 -19.13 3.80 -6.96
CA GLU A 148 -19.36 3.75 -5.51
C GLU A 148 -19.69 2.33 -5.02
N LEU A 149 -18.83 1.36 -5.35
CA LEU A 149 -19.03 -0.04 -5.00
C LEU A 149 -19.01 -0.25 -3.48
N LYS A 150 -20.07 -0.85 -2.94
CA LYS A 150 -20.03 -1.44 -1.60
C LYS A 150 -19.35 -2.81 -1.69
N LEU A 151 -18.07 -2.87 -1.32
CA LEU A 151 -17.26 -4.09 -1.44
C LEU A 151 -17.70 -5.13 -0.41
N SER A 152 -17.86 -6.37 -0.89
CA SER A 152 -18.01 -7.55 -0.04
C SER A 152 -16.67 -7.90 0.63
N GLU A 153 -16.70 -8.77 1.65
CA GLU A 153 -15.46 -9.26 2.25
C GLU A 153 -14.56 -9.99 1.24
N GLU A 154 -15.17 -10.72 0.30
CA GLU A 154 -14.47 -11.41 -0.77
C GLU A 154 -13.77 -10.44 -1.72
N GLU A 155 -14.45 -9.36 -2.14
CA GLU A 155 -13.87 -8.28 -2.95
C GLU A 155 -12.70 -7.60 -2.22
N ILE A 156 -12.82 -7.34 -0.91
CA ILE A 156 -11.75 -6.74 -0.11
C ILE A 156 -10.53 -7.66 -0.07
N ARG A 157 -10.75 -8.96 0.18
CA ARG A 157 -9.67 -9.96 0.26
C ARG A 157 -8.96 -10.13 -1.08
N GLU A 158 -9.70 -10.25 -2.17
CA GLU A 158 -9.15 -10.35 -3.52
C GLU A 158 -8.30 -9.12 -3.85
N ARG A 159 -8.84 -7.92 -3.62
CA ARG A 159 -8.15 -6.68 -4.01
C ARG A 159 -6.95 -6.35 -3.12
N LEU A 160 -6.89 -6.86 -1.89
CA LEU A 160 -5.73 -6.72 -1.00
C LEU A 160 -4.76 -7.92 -1.09
N SER A 161 -5.04 -8.93 -1.92
CA SER A 161 -4.24 -10.15 -2.02
C SER A 161 -2.77 -9.92 -2.42
N GLY A 162 -2.49 -8.82 -3.14
CA GLY A 162 -1.14 -8.40 -3.50
C GLY A 162 -0.26 -7.95 -2.32
N ASN A 163 -0.81 -7.85 -1.11
CA ASN A 163 -0.09 -7.47 0.11
C ASN A 163 -0.01 -8.63 1.10
N ILE A 164 1.17 -9.25 1.20
CA ILE A 164 1.40 -10.41 2.06
C ILE A 164 1.68 -9.98 3.50
N CYS A 165 1.02 -10.63 4.44
CA CYS A 165 1.23 -10.50 5.88
C CYS A 165 1.62 -11.86 6.49
N ARG A 166 2.90 -12.04 6.84
CA ARG A 166 3.38 -13.31 7.42
C ARG A 166 2.90 -13.54 8.86
N CYS A 167 2.62 -12.48 9.60
CA CYS A 167 1.99 -12.55 10.92
C CYS A 167 0.55 -13.09 10.88
N GLY A 168 -0.08 -13.11 9.70
CA GLY A 168 -1.44 -13.65 9.55
C GLY A 168 -2.54 -12.70 10.02
N ALA A 169 -2.30 -11.38 10.08
CA ALA A 169 -3.26 -10.38 10.54
C ALA A 169 -4.42 -10.09 9.55
N TYR A 170 -4.61 -10.93 8.51
CA TYR A 170 -5.52 -10.64 7.39
C TYR A 170 -6.96 -10.38 7.81
N ASN A 171 -7.50 -11.14 8.76
CA ASN A 171 -8.88 -10.95 9.22
C ASN A 171 -9.07 -9.55 9.81
N ASN A 172 -8.12 -9.10 10.62
CA ASN A 172 -8.13 -7.78 11.25
C ASN A 172 -7.89 -6.65 10.23
N ILE A 173 -7.01 -6.86 9.25
CA ILE A 173 -6.79 -5.92 8.13
C ILE A 173 -8.09 -5.71 7.34
N VAL A 174 -8.81 -6.80 7.06
CA VAL A 174 -10.10 -6.75 6.35
C VAL A 174 -11.15 -5.99 7.17
N GLN A 175 -11.23 -6.22 8.48
CA GLN A 175 -12.14 -5.44 9.34
C GLN A 175 -11.77 -3.96 9.39
N ALA A 176 -10.48 -3.62 9.50
CA ALA A 176 -10.01 -2.24 9.47
C ALA A 176 -10.41 -1.52 8.18
N PHE A 177 -10.25 -2.19 7.03
CA PHE A 177 -10.70 -1.63 5.75
C PHE A 177 -12.23 -1.46 5.73
N LYS A 178 -12.98 -2.48 6.17
CA LYS A 178 -14.45 -2.50 6.15
C LYS A 178 -15.04 -1.35 6.97
N GLU A 179 -14.48 -1.05 8.15
CA GLU A 179 -14.89 0.11 8.97
C GLU A 179 -14.77 1.41 8.18
N VAL A 180 -13.63 1.64 7.52
CA VAL A 180 -13.41 2.88 6.76
C VAL A 180 -14.28 2.93 5.50
N HIS A 181 -14.52 1.79 4.85
CA HIS A 181 -15.30 1.69 3.62
C HIS A 181 -16.80 1.87 3.86
N SER A 182 -17.34 1.25 4.92
CA SER A 182 -18.79 1.21 5.17
C SER A 182 -19.25 2.18 6.27
N ALA A 183 -18.31 2.79 7.02
CA ALA A 183 -18.57 3.53 8.25
C ALA A 183 -19.25 2.72 9.38
N ASP A 184 -19.27 1.39 9.23
CA ASP A 184 -19.83 0.47 10.23
C ASP A 184 -18.76 0.12 11.26
N ASP A 185 -19.02 0.47 12.52
CA ASP A 185 -18.18 0.16 13.67
C ASP A 185 -18.58 -1.19 14.31
N GLU A 186 -18.43 -2.28 13.54
CA GLU A 186 -18.66 -3.62 14.06
C GLU A 186 -17.33 -4.29 14.40
N MET A 187 -17.08 -4.48 15.70
CA MET A 187 -15.98 -5.34 16.14
C MET A 187 -16.35 -6.82 15.95
N PRO A 188 -15.43 -7.67 15.43
CA PRO A 188 -15.69 -9.09 15.28
C PRO A 188 -15.95 -9.73 16.66
N THR A 189 -17.12 -10.34 16.83
CA THR A 189 -17.39 -11.18 18.00
C THR A 189 -16.79 -12.56 17.78
N TRP A 190 -15.78 -12.91 18.57
CA TRP A 190 -15.23 -14.26 18.57
C TRP A 190 -16.22 -15.21 19.26
N LYS A 191 -16.67 -16.21 18.51
CA LYS A 191 -17.47 -17.33 19.04
C LYS A 191 -16.73 -18.62 18.78
N PHE A 192 -16.76 -19.54 19.75
CA PHE A 192 -16.27 -20.89 19.52
C PHE A 192 -17.07 -21.55 18.40
N ALA A 193 -16.39 -22.29 17.53
CA ALA A 193 -17.04 -23.06 16.48
C ALA A 193 -18.04 -24.04 17.11
N THR A 194 -19.25 -24.08 16.57
CA THR A 194 -20.26 -25.04 16.99
C THR A 194 -19.83 -26.46 16.62
N LYS A 195 -20.35 -27.47 17.34
CA LYS A 195 -20.14 -28.89 16.99
C LYS A 195 -20.52 -29.18 15.55
N MET A 196 -21.53 -28.49 15.00
CA MET A 196 -21.98 -28.64 13.62
C MET A 196 -20.95 -28.08 12.62
N GLN A 197 -20.42 -26.87 12.87
CA GLN A 197 -19.35 -26.29 12.06
C GLN A 197 -18.09 -27.15 12.08
N MET A 198 -17.70 -27.66 13.25
CA MET A 198 -16.57 -28.59 13.37
C MET A 198 -16.79 -29.90 12.60
N LYS A 199 -18.00 -30.47 12.63
CA LYS A 199 -18.34 -31.66 11.84
C LYS A 199 -18.31 -31.40 10.33
N SER A 200 -18.76 -30.22 9.90
CA SER A 200 -18.70 -29.82 8.49
C SER A 200 -17.27 -29.63 8.00
N ALA A 201 -16.39 -29.05 8.83
CA ALA A 201 -14.98 -28.83 8.49
C ALA A 201 -14.18 -30.14 8.36
N LYS A 202 -14.54 -31.18 9.13
CA LYS A 202 -13.91 -32.51 9.05
C LYS A 202 -14.27 -33.31 7.78
N ARG A 203 -15.24 -32.85 6.99
CA ARG A 203 -15.75 -33.55 5.80
C ARG A 203 -15.18 -33.00 4.48
N LYS A 204 -14.23 -32.08 4.54
CA LYS A 204 -13.38 -31.67 3.42
C LYS A 204 -11.96 -32.17 3.68
#